data_AF-A0A850SYB5-F1
#
_entry.id   AF-A0A850SYB5-F1
#
_cell.length_a   1.000
_cell.length_b   1.000
_cell.length_c   1.000
_cell.angle_alpha   90.00
_cell.angle_beta   90.00
_cell.angle_gamma   90.00
#
_symmetry.space_group_name_H-M   'P 1'
#
loop_
_entity.id
_entity.type
_entity.pdbx_description
1 polymer ?
#
loop_
_entity_poly.entity_id
_entity_poly.type
_entity_poly.pdbx_seq_one_letter_code
_entity_poly.pdbx_strand_id
1 'polypeptide(L)'
;MSDGAKQDPPSLDEFAKRLDDARGRQETDGGSGRTRGVALGRAFRVGSELLAGLLVGALLGAGADALFDTKPWLLLVGILMGFAAGVLNVARAFRELGRSAERDADASGRKPSGQG
;
A
#
# COMPACT_ATOMS: atom_id res chain seq x y z
N MET A 1 -20.74 10.99 55.31
CA MET A 1 -19.91 11.38 54.15
C MET A 1 -19.32 10.10 53.56
N SER A 2 -19.86 9.63 52.44
CA SER A 2 -19.31 8.48 51.70
C SER A 2 -18.28 9.04 50.72
N ASP A 3 -17.00 8.85 51.00
CA ASP A 3 -15.92 9.32 50.14
C ASP A 3 -15.71 8.31 49.00
N GLY A 4 -15.94 8.77 47.77
CA GLY A 4 -15.77 7.99 46.55
C GLY A 4 -14.29 7.70 46.33
N ALA A 5 -13.89 6.46 46.59
CA ALA A 5 -12.60 5.94 46.15
C ALA A 5 -12.55 6.02 44.63
N LYS A 6 -11.81 7.02 44.16
CA LYS A 6 -11.46 7.28 42.77
C LYS A 6 -10.92 5.99 42.17
N GLN A 7 -11.66 5.42 41.23
CA GLN A 7 -11.20 4.30 40.44
C GLN A 7 -10.05 4.83 39.58
N ASP A 8 -8.82 4.45 39.92
CA ASP A 8 -7.69 4.68 39.03
C ASP A 8 -8.02 4.02 37.69
N PRO A 9 -8.10 4.77 36.58
CA PRO A 9 -8.35 4.19 35.28
C PRO A 9 -7.23 3.16 34.99
N PRO A 10 -7.54 2.04 34.31
CA PRO A 10 -6.56 1.01 33.98
C PRO A 10 -5.30 1.68 33.43
N SER A 11 -4.18 1.50 34.15
CA SER A 11 -3.00 2.33 33.94
C SER A 11 -2.44 2.09 32.54
N LEU A 12 -2.01 3.17 31.89
CA LEU A 12 -1.37 3.12 30.59
C LEU A 12 -0.14 2.22 30.61
N ASP A 13 0.45 1.99 31.77
CA ASP A 13 1.54 1.04 31.99
C ASP A 13 1.10 -0.42 31.78
N GLU A 14 -0.10 -0.79 32.25
CA GLU A 14 -0.63 -2.14 32.01
C GLU A 14 -0.98 -2.32 30.54
N PHE A 15 -1.53 -1.29 29.90
CA PHE A 15 -1.77 -1.30 28.46
C PHE A 15 -0.46 -1.34 27.66
N ALA A 16 0.55 -0.55 28.04
CA ALA A 16 1.86 -0.52 27.43
C ALA A 16 2.56 -1.87 27.59
N LYS A 17 2.47 -2.49 28.77
CA LYS A 17 2.99 -3.84 29.05
C LYS A 17 2.28 -4.91 28.22
N ARG A 18 0.96 -4.81 28.07
CA ARG A 18 0.18 -5.71 27.19
C ARG A 18 0.52 -5.51 25.71
N LEU A 19 0.75 -4.27 25.28
CA LEU A 19 1.21 -3.93 23.93
C LEU A 19 2.60 -4.49 23.66
N ASP A 20 3.52 -4.33 24.61
CA ASP A 20 4.90 -4.83 24.53
C ASP A 20 4.93 -6.36 24.48
N ASP A 21 4.16 -7.04 25.34
CA ASP A 21 4.02 -8.51 25.32
C ASP A 21 3.39 -9.02 24.01
N ALA A 22 2.40 -8.29 23.47
CA ALA A 22 1.81 -8.58 22.16
C ALA A 22 2.76 -8.29 20.98
N ARG A 23 3.70 -7.34 21.14
CA ARG A 23 4.75 -7.01 20.16
C ARG A 23 5.87 -8.04 20.17
N GLY A 24 6.35 -8.42 21.37
CA GLY A 24 7.38 -9.43 21.56
C GLY A 24 6.96 -10.82 21.04
N ARG A 25 5.68 -11.17 21.15
CA ARG A 25 5.11 -12.39 20.53
C ARG A 25 4.97 -12.31 19.00
N GLN A 26 4.87 -11.12 18.42
CA GLN A 26 4.88 -10.95 16.97
C GLN A 26 6.28 -11.06 16.37
N GLU A 27 7.31 -10.65 17.10
CA GLU A 27 8.70 -10.72 16.64
C GLU A 27 9.25 -12.14 16.60
N THR A 28 8.84 -13.01 17.53
CA THR A 28 9.41 -14.37 17.68
C THR A 28 8.76 -15.44 16.80
N ASP A 29 7.49 -15.30 16.41
CA ASP A 29 6.75 -16.32 15.63
C ASP A 29 5.97 -15.73 14.42
N GLY A 30 5.63 -14.43 14.47
CA GLY A 30 4.73 -13.77 13.51
C GLY A 30 5.41 -12.93 12.42
N GLY A 31 6.70 -12.63 12.57
CA GLY A 31 7.43 -11.73 11.67
C GLY A 31 7.52 -12.23 10.23
N SER A 32 7.69 -13.55 10.03
CA SER A 32 7.77 -14.16 8.70
C SER A 32 6.41 -14.21 8.00
N GLY A 33 5.35 -14.63 8.70
CA GLY A 33 4.00 -14.76 8.14
C GLY A 33 3.35 -13.41 7.82
N ARG A 34 3.48 -12.41 8.71
CA ARG A 34 2.93 -11.07 8.49
C ARG A 34 3.68 -10.31 7.41
N THR A 35 5.01 -10.38 7.38
CA THR A 35 5.83 -9.78 6.31
C THR A 35 5.52 -10.43 4.96
N ARG A 36 5.37 -11.76 4.93
CA ARG A 36 4.97 -12.49 3.72
C ARG A 36 3.57 -12.10 3.24
N GLY A 37 2.61 -11.96 4.15
CA GLY A 37 1.25 -11.49 3.82
C GLY A 37 1.22 -10.06 3.27
N VAL A 38 2.01 -9.15 3.85
CA VAL A 38 2.15 -7.77 3.34
C VAL A 38 2.81 -7.75 1.96
N ALA A 39 3.86 -8.56 1.74
CA ALA A 39 4.51 -8.69 0.45
C ALA A 39 3.58 -9.26 -0.62
N LEU A 40 2.81 -10.31 -0.29
CA LEU A 40 1.78 -10.88 -1.15
C LEU A 40 0.70 -9.86 -1.51
N GLY A 41 0.16 -9.13 -0.53
CA GLY A 41 -0.86 -8.11 -0.77
C GLY A 41 -0.36 -7.00 -1.72
N ARG A 42 0.90 -6.58 -1.57
CA ARG A 42 1.53 -5.63 -2.51
C ARG A 42 1.70 -6.21 -3.91
N ALA A 43 2.18 -7.46 -4.03
CA ALA A 43 2.31 -8.13 -5.32
C ALA A 43 0.97 -8.29 -6.03
N PHE A 44 -0.08 -8.69 -5.30
CA PHE A 44 -1.45 -8.78 -5.83
C PHE A 44 -1.97 -7.43 -6.32
N ARG A 45 -1.75 -6.35 -5.54
CA ARG A 45 -2.15 -5.02 -5.97
C ARG A 45 -1.46 -4.63 -7.29
N VAL A 46 -0.14 -4.75 -7.36
CA VAL A 46 0.64 -4.44 -8.57
C VAL A 46 0.17 -5.30 -9.76
N GLY A 47 -0.04 -6.60 -9.55
CA GLY A 47 -0.57 -7.50 -10.58
C GLY A 47 -1.97 -7.10 -11.05
N SER A 48 -2.86 -6.72 -10.11
CA SER A 48 -4.22 -6.28 -10.43
C SER A 48 -4.26 -4.96 -11.18
N GLU A 49 -3.33 -4.03 -10.91
CA GLU A 49 -3.22 -2.77 -11.66
C GLU A 49 -2.81 -3.02 -13.12
N LEU A 50 -1.88 -3.97 -13.35
CA LEU A 50 -1.50 -4.39 -14.71
C LEU A 50 -2.64 -5.11 -15.44
N LEU A 51 -3.30 -6.07 -14.77
CA LEU A 51 -4.40 -6.82 -15.35
C LEU A 51 -5.60 -5.91 -15.66
N ALA A 52 -5.93 -4.97 -14.77
CA ALA A 52 -6.97 -3.99 -15.01
C ALA A 52 -6.67 -3.12 -16.23
N GLY A 53 -5.42 -2.63 -16.38
CA GLY A 53 -5.00 -1.88 -17.56
C GLY A 53 -5.16 -2.67 -18.85
N LEU A 54 -4.77 -3.96 -18.84
CA LEU A 54 -4.92 -4.85 -19.98
C LEU A 54 -6.40 -5.09 -20.34
N LEU A 55 -7.24 -5.38 -19.34
CA LEU A 55 -8.68 -5.60 -19.55
C LEU A 55 -9.36 -4.36 -20.10
N VAL A 56 -9.07 -3.18 -19.55
CA VAL A 56 -9.60 -1.90 -20.05
C VAL A 56 -9.16 -1.66 -21.49
N GLY A 57 -7.87 -1.84 -21.79
CA GLY A 57 -7.34 -1.69 -23.14
C GLY A 57 -7.97 -2.65 -24.15
N ALA A 58 -8.16 -3.92 -23.76
CA ALA A 58 -8.80 -4.94 -24.57
C ALA A 58 -10.29 -4.62 -24.82
N LEU A 59 -11.03 -4.21 -23.79
CA LEU A 59 -12.44 -3.83 -23.92
C LEU A 59 -12.62 -2.60 -24.80
N LEU A 60 -11.77 -1.58 -24.62
CA LEU A 60 -11.79 -0.38 -25.47
C LEU A 60 -11.44 -0.72 -26.92
N GLY A 61 -10.40 -1.52 -27.13
CA GLY A 61 -9.99 -1.94 -28.47
C GLY A 61 -11.03 -2.81 -29.17
N ALA A 62 -11.65 -3.76 -28.45
CA ALA A 62 -12.73 -4.58 -28.96
C ALA A 62 -13.99 -3.78 -29.29
N GLY A 63 -14.36 -2.83 -28.42
CA GLY A 63 -15.50 -1.94 -28.65
C GLY A 63 -15.26 -1.02 -29.85
N ALA A 64 -14.03 -0.50 -30.00
CA ALA A 64 -13.65 0.29 -31.16
C ALA A 64 -13.64 -0.55 -32.45
N ASP A 65 -13.10 -1.77 -32.41
CA ASP A 65 -13.14 -2.68 -33.56
C ASP A 65 -14.58 -2.98 -34.00
N ALA A 66 -15.50 -3.17 -33.05
CA ALA A 66 -16.92 -3.39 -33.35
C ALA A 66 -17.63 -2.16 -33.94
N LEU A 67 -17.20 -0.94 -33.60
CA LEU A 67 -17.79 0.29 -34.13
C LEU A 67 -17.28 0.65 -35.53
N PHE A 68 -15.98 0.42 -35.77
CA PHE A 68 -15.33 0.78 -37.04
C PHE A 68 -15.26 -0.38 -38.04
N ASP A 69 -15.82 -1.54 -37.68
CA ASP A 69 -15.75 -2.79 -38.43
C ASP A 69 -14.29 -3.14 -38.82
N THR A 70 -13.36 -2.72 -37.96
CA THR A 70 -11.95 -2.98 -38.17
C THR A 70 -11.66 -4.41 -37.75
N LYS A 71 -10.89 -5.11 -38.59
CA LYS A 71 -10.14 -6.32 -38.21
C LYS A 71 -9.39 -6.04 -36.89
N PRO A 72 -8.97 -7.04 -36.08
CA PRO A 72 -8.62 -6.91 -34.65
C PRO A 72 -7.37 -6.05 -34.31
N TRP A 73 -7.02 -5.09 -35.16
CA TRP A 73 -5.99 -4.09 -35.05
C TRP A 73 -6.23 -3.12 -33.90
N LEU A 74 -7.45 -2.59 -33.69
CA LEU A 74 -7.66 -1.67 -32.56
C LEU A 74 -7.63 -2.42 -31.23
N LEU A 75 -8.05 -3.69 -31.20
CA LEU A 75 -7.83 -4.58 -30.07
C LEU A 75 -6.35 -4.78 -29.77
N LEU A 76 -5.52 -5.06 -30.77
CA LEU A 76 -4.06 -5.19 -30.59
C LEU A 76 -3.45 -3.90 -30.03
N VAL A 77 -3.77 -2.75 -30.64
CA VAL A 77 -3.30 -1.44 -30.18
C VAL A 77 -3.83 -1.11 -28.80
N GLY A 78 -5.10 -1.41 -28.52
CA GLY A 78 -5.76 -1.19 -27.24
C GLY A 78 -5.11 -2.00 -26.12
N ILE A 79 -4.78 -3.27 -26.38
CA ILE A 79 -4.03 -4.12 -25.45
C ILE A 79 -2.64 -3.53 -25.15
N LEU A 80 -1.90 -3.12 -26.18
CA LEU A 80 -0.57 -2.51 -25.99
C LEU A 80 -0.66 -1.20 -25.20
N MET A 81 -1.65 -0.36 -25.51
CA MET A 81 -1.90 0.88 -24.79
C MET A 81 -2.30 0.63 -23.32
N GLY A 82 -3.17 -0.35 -23.07
CA GLY A 82 -3.59 -0.76 -21.74
C GLY A 82 -2.44 -1.33 -20.91
N PHE A 83 -1.57 -2.13 -21.54
CA PHE A 83 -0.35 -2.61 -20.91
C PHE A 83 0.61 -1.46 -20.58
N ALA A 84 0.85 -0.53 -21.51
CA ALA A 84 1.69 0.64 -21.27
C ALA A 84 1.15 1.49 -20.11
N ALA A 85 -0.17 1.74 -20.06
CA ALA A 85 -0.82 2.42 -18.96
C ALA A 85 -0.65 1.69 -17.62
N GLY A 86 -0.81 0.35 -17.61
CA GLY A 86 -0.56 -0.49 -16.45
C GLY A 86 0.87 -0.35 -15.94
N VAL A 87 1.86 -0.48 -16.81
CA VAL A 87 3.29 -0.34 -16.45
C VAL A 87 3.58 1.06 -15.89
N LEU A 88 3.00 2.12 -16.49
CA LEU A 88 3.15 3.49 -16.00
C LEU A 88 2.53 3.69 -14.62
N ASN A 89 1.38 3.08 -14.34
CA ASN A 89 0.74 3.13 -13.02
C ASN A 89 1.63 2.46 -11.95
N VAL A 90 2.15 1.27 -12.24
CA VAL A 90 3.06 0.55 -11.36
C VAL A 90 4.36 1.33 -11.12
N ALA A 91 4.95 1.88 -12.19
CA ALA A 91 6.15 2.72 -12.09
C ALA A 91 5.90 3.97 -11.24
N ARG A 92 4.72 4.58 -11.31
CA ARG A 92 4.34 5.70 -10.45
C ARG A 92 4.25 5.26 -8.98
N ALA A 93 3.65 4.11 -8.68
CA ALA A 93 3.56 3.57 -7.32
C ALA A 93 4.95 3.36 -6.69
N PHE A 94 5.92 2.85 -7.47
CA PHE A 94 7.30 2.71 -6.99
C PHE A 94 7.99 4.05 -6.75
N ARG A 95 7.77 5.06 -7.61
CA ARG A 95 8.37 6.39 -7.45
C ARG A 95 7.83 7.13 -6.22
N GLU A 96 6.57 6.90 -5.87
CA GLU A 96 5.96 7.48 -4.67
C GLU A 96 6.56 6.89 -3.39
N LEU A 97 6.79 5.57 -3.36
CA LEU A 97 7.50 4.92 -2.26
C LEU A 97 8.91 5.49 -2.03
N GLY A 98 9.67 5.71 -3.11
CA GLY A 98 11.02 6.29 -3.01
C GLY A 98 11.03 7.73 -2.46
N ARG A 99 10.06 8.56 -2.87
CA ARG A 99 9.94 9.94 -2.38
C ARG A 99 9.49 10.03 -0.92
N SER A 100 8.63 9.12 -0.47
CA SER A 100 8.23 9.06 0.94
C SER A 100 9.41 8.71 1.83
N ALA A 101 10.25 7.75 1.41
CA ALA A 101 11.45 7.37 2.14
C ALA A 101 12.45 8.54 2.30
N GLU A 102 12.60 9.37 1.27
CA GLU A 102 13.50 10.54 1.30
C GLU A 102 12.94 11.69 2.17
N ARG A 103 11.61 11.89 2.17
CA ARG A 103 10.95 12.88 3.05
C ARG A 103 11.03 12.50 4.52
N ASP A 104 10.87 11.21 4.84
CA ASP A 104 10.99 10.72 6.22
C ASP A 104 12.44 10.84 6.73
N ALA A 105 13.44 10.66 5.85
CA ALA A 105 14.84 10.87 6.17
C ALA A 105 15.18 12.34 6.47
N ASP A 106 14.70 13.29 5.65
CA ASP A 106 14.88 14.74 5.89
C ASP A 106 14.13 15.21 7.16
N ALA A 107 12.92 14.69 7.40
CA ALA A 107 12.15 15.00 8.61
C ALA A 107 12.81 14.48 9.90
N SER A 108 13.44 13.30 9.86
CA SER A 108 14.18 12.73 10.99
C SER A 108 15.52 13.43 11.25
N GLY A 109 16.15 13.98 10.20
CA GLY A 109 17.37 14.78 10.28
C GLY A 109 17.16 16.20 10.83
N ARG A 110 15.94 16.73 10.79
CA ARG A 110 15.59 18.07 11.28
C ARG A 110 15.04 18.04 12.71
N LYS A 111 15.80 17.50 13.68
CA LYS A 111 15.50 17.78 15.10
C LYS A 111 15.80 19.27 15.38
N PRO A 112 14.88 20.06 15.94
CA PRO A 112 15.18 21.41 16.39
C PRO A 112 16.03 21.32 17.66
N SER A 113 17.35 21.40 17.49
CA SER A 113 18.27 21.73 18.58
C SER A 113 18.05 23.19 18.96
N GLY A 114 17.12 23.46 19.87
CA GLY A 114 16.78 24.82 20.24
C GLY A 114 15.76 24.93 21.36
N GLN A 115 16.12 24.48 22.56
CA GLN A 115 15.79 25.21 23.77
C GLN A 115 16.69 24.73 24.92
N GLY A 116 17.68 25.56 25.22
CA GLY A 116 18.39 25.59 26.49
C GLY A 116 17.83 26.68 27.38
#